data_AF-A0AAW5F1G9-F1
#
_entry.id   AF-A0AAW5F1G9-F1
#
_cell.length_a   1.000
_cell.length_b   1.000
_cell.length_c   1.000
_cell.angle_alpha   90.00
_cell.angle_beta   90.00
_cell.angle_gamma   90.00
#
_symmetry.space_group_name_H-M   'P 1'
#
loop_
_entity.id
_entity.type
_entity.pdbx_description
1 polymer ?
#
loop_
_entity_poly.entity_id
_entity_poly.type
_entity_poly.pdbx_seq_one_letter_code
_entity_poly.pdbx_strand_id
1 'polypeptide(L)'
;MAIIKPRLVDYFNIPVTQEEVPFAIPFLDEDIPLYLDPFLLWKSPSQQDNALHMSLLNSFNYFGFLVKKDRIDEAVQILISLSECSEAGLGSGHTKKGLKISAKTANEILSLFKTIPQVQAYGFTHFEEIQLFVNNISKDRVSDIACNFLKSFLVDFTQDECDKYGIPMKPFDNQSVYNIKTYKQNIETIELPYNPETNTPIILIPKRWLRYSFTLDKL
;
A
#
# COMPACT_ATOMS: atom_id res chain seq x y z
N MET A 1 27.38 17.10 10.84
CA MET A 1 27.07 17.68 9.51
C MET A 1 25.59 17.41 9.27
N ALA A 2 24.78 18.40 8.89
CA ALA A 2 23.36 18.13 8.64
C ALA A 2 23.23 17.37 7.31
N ILE A 3 22.62 16.18 7.34
CA ILE A 3 22.30 15.44 6.12
C ILE A 3 21.03 16.07 5.54
N ILE A 4 21.09 16.52 4.29
CA ILE A 4 19.94 17.08 3.58
C ILE A 4 19.18 15.90 2.95
N LYS A 5 17.90 15.72 3.30
CA LYS A 5 17.08 14.56 2.92
C LYS A 5 17.70 13.22 3.33
N PRO A 6 17.88 12.97 4.64
CA PRO A 6 18.53 11.75 5.13
C PRO A 6 17.74 10.51 4.71
N ARG A 7 18.41 9.58 4.03
CA ARG A 7 17.84 8.27 3.71
C ARG A 7 18.10 7.29 4.85
N LEU A 8 17.26 6.26 4.93
CA LEU A 8 17.38 5.15 5.90
C LEU A 8 18.80 4.55 5.94
N VAL A 9 19.38 4.26 4.76
CA VAL A 9 20.72 3.68 4.65
C VAL A 9 21.84 4.65 5.04
N ASP A 10 21.67 5.95 4.75
CA ASP A 10 22.67 6.98 5.08
C ASP A 10 22.78 7.17 6.59
N TYR A 11 21.64 7.19 7.29
CA TYR A 11 21.60 7.32 8.74
C TYR A 11 22.30 6.14 9.44
N PHE A 12 22.01 4.91 9.00
CA PHE A 12 22.60 3.70 9.57
C PHE A 12 23.99 3.35 9.00
N ASN A 13 24.57 4.21 8.15
CA ASN A 13 25.88 4.03 7.50
C ASN A 13 25.99 2.72 6.70
N ILE A 14 24.90 2.30 6.06
CA ILE A 14 24.81 1.05 5.29
C ILE A 14 25.32 1.30 3.87
N PRO A 15 26.40 0.66 3.42
CA PRO A 15 27.10 1.02 2.18
C PRO A 15 26.43 0.40 0.95
N VAL A 16 25.19 0.80 0.66
CA VAL A 16 24.39 0.34 -0.50
C VAL A 16 23.80 1.52 -1.28
N THR A 17 23.81 1.40 -2.60
CA THR A 17 23.20 2.35 -3.53
C THR A 17 21.76 1.94 -3.90
N GLN A 18 21.02 2.87 -4.52
CA GLN A 18 19.66 2.60 -4.99
C GLN A 18 19.60 1.57 -6.13
N GLU A 19 20.71 1.30 -6.81
CA GLU A 19 20.77 0.32 -7.90
C GLU A 19 20.84 -1.11 -7.34
N GLU A 20 21.71 -1.33 -6.35
CA GLU A 20 22.04 -2.65 -5.76
C GLU A 20 20.92 -3.30 -4.94
N VAL A 21 20.05 -2.51 -4.31
CA VAL A 21 18.92 -3.02 -3.51
C VAL A 21 17.65 -3.18 -4.37
N PRO A 22 16.74 -4.13 -4.09
CA PRO A 22 15.51 -4.34 -4.88
C PRO A 22 14.33 -3.43 -4.47
N PHE A 23 14.43 -2.69 -3.36
CA PHE A 23 13.42 -1.76 -2.85
C PHE A 23 13.77 -0.29 -3.13
N ALA A 24 12.80 0.62 -3.08
CA ALA A 24 13.11 2.06 -3.06
C ALA A 24 13.62 2.46 -1.67
N ILE A 25 14.79 3.09 -1.61
CA ILE A 25 15.43 3.51 -0.35
C ILE A 25 14.67 4.74 0.18
N PRO A 26 14.00 4.64 1.34
CA PRO A 26 13.17 5.73 1.84
C PRO A 26 14.01 6.87 2.42
N PHE A 27 13.61 8.10 2.09
CA PHE A 27 13.90 9.28 2.90
C PHE A 27 13.27 9.12 4.28
N LEU A 28 13.79 9.81 5.29
CA LEU A 28 13.25 9.76 6.66
C LEU A 28 12.26 10.90 6.93
N ASP A 29 12.49 12.07 6.33
CA ASP A 29 11.78 13.33 6.51
C ASP A 29 10.57 13.51 5.57
N GLU A 30 10.72 13.19 4.29
CA GLU A 30 9.67 13.31 3.25
C GLU A 30 9.23 11.97 2.65
N ASP A 31 8.14 11.98 1.88
CA ASP A 31 7.71 10.83 1.06
C ASP A 31 8.50 10.75 -0.26
N ILE A 32 8.67 9.55 -0.79
CA ILE A 32 9.18 9.35 -2.15
C ILE A 32 8.03 9.62 -3.14
N PRO A 33 8.21 10.45 -4.20
CA PRO A 33 7.20 10.72 -5.23
C PRO A 33 6.99 9.57 -6.23
N LEU A 34 6.86 8.35 -5.71
CA LEU A 34 6.52 7.10 -6.38
C LEU A 34 5.27 6.50 -5.74
N TYR A 35 4.60 5.60 -6.46
CA TYR A 35 3.34 5.00 -6.04
C TYR A 35 3.39 3.50 -6.33
N LEU A 36 2.92 2.67 -5.40
CA LEU A 36 2.70 1.24 -5.63
C LEU A 36 1.53 1.12 -6.62
N ASP A 37 1.80 0.57 -7.79
CA ASP A 37 0.80 0.33 -8.82
C ASP A 37 0.39 -1.14 -8.86
N PRO A 38 -0.88 -1.48 -8.53
CA PRO A 38 -1.42 -2.84 -8.65
C PRO A 38 -1.22 -3.46 -10.03
N PHE A 39 -1.33 -2.64 -11.09
CA PHE A 39 -1.20 -3.10 -12.47
C PHE A 39 0.21 -3.63 -12.78
N LEU A 40 1.25 -3.17 -12.08
CA LEU A 40 2.61 -3.71 -12.21
C LEU A 40 2.74 -5.13 -11.60
N LEU A 41 1.93 -5.48 -10.59
CA LEU A 41 1.90 -6.85 -10.07
C LEU A 41 1.22 -7.80 -11.07
N TRP A 42 0.15 -7.36 -11.73
CA TRP A 42 -0.51 -8.10 -12.82
C TRP A 42 0.39 -8.25 -14.07
N LYS A 43 1.08 -7.18 -14.46
CA LYS A 43 1.95 -7.16 -15.64
C LYS A 43 3.28 -7.91 -15.43
N SER A 44 3.63 -8.22 -14.18
CA SER A 44 4.88 -8.91 -13.83
C SER A 44 4.90 -10.34 -14.41
N PRO A 45 6.04 -10.82 -14.92
CA PRO A 45 6.20 -12.23 -15.28
C PRO A 45 6.33 -13.16 -14.06
N SER A 46 6.42 -12.59 -12.83
CA SER A 46 6.51 -13.37 -11.60
C SER A 46 5.14 -13.96 -11.21
N GLN A 47 5.09 -15.28 -11.01
CA GLN A 47 3.89 -15.95 -10.48
C GLN A 47 3.53 -15.46 -9.07
N GLN A 48 4.53 -15.06 -8.27
CA GLN A 48 4.33 -14.49 -6.93
C GLN A 48 3.61 -13.14 -7.00
N ASP A 49 4.05 -12.25 -7.90
CA ASP A 49 3.43 -10.93 -8.09
C ASP A 49 1.99 -11.09 -8.61
N ASN A 50 1.75 -12.02 -9.55
CA ASN A 50 0.40 -12.34 -10.02
C ASN A 50 -0.50 -12.89 -8.91
N ALA A 51 0.02 -13.79 -8.06
CA ALA A 51 -0.73 -14.33 -6.92
C ALA A 51 -1.07 -13.24 -5.89
N LEU A 52 -0.17 -12.28 -5.68
CA LEU A 52 -0.39 -11.11 -4.83
C LEU A 52 -1.43 -10.16 -5.45
N HIS A 53 -1.41 -9.91 -6.76
CA HIS A 53 -2.45 -9.14 -7.45
C HIS A 53 -3.83 -9.80 -7.31
N MET A 54 -3.94 -11.11 -7.56
CA MET A 54 -5.18 -11.86 -7.38
C MET A 54 -5.66 -11.84 -5.92
N SER A 55 -4.73 -11.89 -4.96
CA SER A 55 -5.03 -11.78 -3.53
C SER A 55 -5.61 -10.40 -3.18
N LEU A 56 -5.03 -9.32 -3.73
CA LEU A 56 -5.52 -7.95 -3.60
C LEU A 56 -6.92 -7.81 -4.21
N LEU A 57 -7.13 -8.23 -5.46
CA LEU A 57 -8.43 -8.18 -6.12
C LEU A 57 -9.52 -8.93 -5.34
N ASN A 58 -9.23 -10.14 -4.84
CA ASN A 58 -10.16 -10.91 -4.03
C ASN A 58 -10.52 -10.18 -2.73
N SER A 59 -9.55 -9.49 -2.12
CA SER A 59 -9.74 -8.69 -0.91
C SER A 59 -10.60 -7.44 -1.16
N PHE A 60 -10.43 -6.78 -2.31
CA PHE A 60 -11.26 -5.65 -2.71
C PHE A 60 -12.67 -6.07 -3.15
N ASN A 61 -12.80 -7.18 -3.89
CA ASN A 61 -14.10 -7.70 -4.34
C ASN A 61 -14.97 -8.26 -3.21
N TYR A 62 -14.40 -8.53 -2.03
CA TYR A 62 -15.17 -8.78 -0.80
C TYR A 62 -16.05 -7.58 -0.40
N PHE A 63 -15.69 -6.34 -0.74
CA PHE A 63 -16.59 -5.19 -0.57
C PHE A 63 -17.88 -5.36 -1.39
N GLY A 64 -17.80 -5.90 -2.60
CA GLY A 64 -18.96 -6.24 -3.41
C GLY A 64 -19.84 -7.32 -2.77
N PHE A 65 -19.26 -8.26 -2.02
CA PHE A 65 -20.02 -9.23 -1.21
C PHE A 65 -20.72 -8.54 -0.02
N LEU A 66 -20.02 -7.68 0.74
CA LEU A 66 -20.62 -6.92 1.85
C LEU A 66 -21.78 -6.04 1.37
N VAL A 67 -21.59 -5.33 0.25
CA VAL A 67 -22.62 -4.50 -0.40
C VAL A 67 -23.83 -5.33 -0.87
N LYS A 68 -23.63 -6.54 -1.40
CA LYS A 68 -24.71 -7.50 -1.74
C LYS A 68 -25.39 -8.14 -0.51
N LYS A 69 -24.83 -7.97 0.68
CA LYS A 69 -25.39 -8.40 1.98
C LYS A 69 -25.88 -7.23 2.84
N ASP A 70 -25.97 -6.04 2.26
CA ASP A 70 -26.36 -4.78 2.90
C ASP A 70 -25.50 -4.37 4.12
N ARG A 71 -24.29 -4.95 4.24
CA ARG A 71 -23.29 -4.64 5.28
C ARG A 71 -22.43 -3.44 4.87
N ILE A 72 -23.09 -2.36 4.46
CA ILE A 72 -22.44 -1.18 3.86
C ILE A 72 -21.57 -0.46 4.89
N ASP A 73 -22.06 -0.24 6.11
CA ASP A 73 -21.30 0.45 7.16
C ASP A 73 -19.99 -0.28 7.51
N GLU A 74 -20.01 -1.61 7.55
CA GLU A 74 -18.80 -2.43 7.75
C GLU A 74 -17.82 -2.27 6.59
N ALA A 75 -18.30 -2.30 5.35
CA ALA A 75 -17.47 -2.05 4.17
C ALA A 75 -16.86 -0.64 4.19
N VAL A 76 -17.62 0.37 4.62
CA VAL A 76 -17.14 1.75 4.80
C VAL A 76 -16.03 1.81 5.85
N GLN A 77 -16.20 1.23 7.04
CA GLN A 77 -15.17 1.26 8.09
C GLN A 77 -13.88 0.55 7.65
N ILE A 78 -13.99 -0.63 7.02
CA ILE A 78 -12.82 -1.38 6.52
C ILE A 78 -12.12 -0.60 5.39
N LEU A 79 -12.86 -0.01 4.45
CA LEU A 79 -12.25 0.74 3.34
C LEU A 79 -11.55 2.02 3.84
N ILE A 80 -12.14 2.75 4.79
CA ILE A 80 -11.48 3.89 5.45
C ILE A 80 -10.23 3.42 6.20
N SER A 81 -10.29 2.30 6.92
CA SER A 81 -9.18 1.84 7.75
C SER A 81 -7.94 1.44 6.92
N LEU A 82 -8.14 1.00 5.67
CA LEU A 82 -7.11 0.62 4.69
C LEU A 82 -6.63 1.77 3.79
N SER A 83 -7.23 2.96 3.84
CA SER A 83 -7.02 4.00 2.82
C SER A 83 -5.80 4.92 3.04
N GLU A 84 -4.84 4.53 3.88
CA GLU A 84 -3.67 5.34 4.27
C GLU A 84 -2.58 4.40 4.82
N CYS A 85 -1.37 4.42 4.27
CA CYS A 85 -0.24 3.57 4.69
C CYS A 85 1.06 4.38 4.87
N SER A 86 1.09 5.25 5.89
CA SER A 86 2.22 6.12 6.23
C SER A 86 3.58 5.41 6.37
N GLU A 87 3.58 4.13 6.73
CA GLU A 87 4.78 3.30 6.88
C GLU A 87 5.52 3.08 5.55
N ALA A 88 4.80 3.13 4.42
CA ALA A 88 5.39 2.95 3.08
C ALA A 88 6.19 4.19 2.61
N GLY A 89 5.91 5.38 3.15
CA GLY A 89 6.60 6.63 2.78
C GLY A 89 6.51 6.97 1.29
N LEU A 90 5.36 6.72 0.66
CA LEU A 90 5.08 6.95 -0.75
C LEU A 90 4.04 8.06 -0.91
N GLY A 91 4.27 8.99 -1.85
CA GLY A 91 3.31 10.04 -2.16
C GLY A 91 3.97 11.37 -2.54
N SER A 92 3.15 12.41 -2.69
CA SER A 92 3.65 13.79 -2.87
C SER A 92 3.74 14.58 -1.56
N GLY A 93 3.77 13.89 -0.42
CA GLY A 93 3.75 14.52 0.90
C GLY A 93 5.09 15.16 1.28
N HIS A 94 5.03 16.39 1.78
CA HIS A 94 6.12 17.00 2.56
C HIS A 94 6.21 16.44 3.99
N THR A 95 5.33 15.50 4.35
CA THR A 95 5.23 14.84 5.66
C THR A 95 4.58 13.48 5.47
N LYS A 96 5.16 12.42 6.05
CA LYS A 96 4.73 11.01 5.95
C LYS A 96 3.39 10.64 6.62
N LYS A 97 2.40 11.53 6.58
CA LYS A 97 1.06 11.33 7.14
C LYS A 97 0.04 12.03 6.25
N GLY A 98 -0.61 11.26 5.38
CA GLY A 98 -1.81 11.68 4.69
C GLY A 98 -3.05 11.62 5.59
N LEU A 99 -4.22 11.71 4.94
CA LEU A 99 -5.53 11.66 5.58
C LEU A 99 -6.34 10.51 4.99
N LYS A 100 -6.87 9.64 5.86
CA LYS A 100 -7.82 8.59 5.45
C LYS A 100 -9.02 9.18 4.72
N ILE A 101 -9.57 8.45 3.76
CA ILE A 101 -10.68 8.92 2.93
C ILE A 101 -11.93 9.16 3.80
N SER A 102 -12.76 10.10 3.37
CA SER A 102 -14.02 10.37 4.05
C SER A 102 -15.02 9.22 3.88
N ALA A 103 -15.96 9.06 4.82
CA ALA A 103 -17.06 8.12 4.68
C ALA A 103 -17.93 8.38 3.43
N LYS A 104 -17.98 9.63 2.93
CA LYS A 104 -18.59 9.97 1.64
C LYS A 104 -17.84 9.32 0.47
N THR A 105 -16.52 9.50 0.41
CA THR A 105 -15.65 8.91 -0.62
C THR A 105 -15.66 7.38 -0.57
N ALA A 106 -15.68 6.78 0.62
CA ALA A 106 -15.84 5.34 0.79
C ALA A 106 -17.18 4.84 0.23
N ASN A 107 -18.29 5.53 0.53
CA ASN A 107 -19.60 5.20 -0.07
C ASN A 107 -19.62 5.40 -1.60
N GLU A 108 -18.92 6.41 -2.14
CA GLU A 108 -18.79 6.62 -3.59
C GLU A 108 -18.06 5.44 -4.26
N ILE A 109 -16.96 4.94 -3.69
CA ILE A 109 -16.30 3.70 -4.16
C ILE A 109 -17.23 2.49 -4.07
N LEU A 110 -17.89 2.30 -2.92
CA LEU A 110 -18.77 1.15 -2.69
C LEU A 110 -20.02 1.18 -3.58
N SER A 111 -20.43 2.36 -4.06
CA SER A 111 -21.53 2.51 -5.01
C SER A 111 -21.25 1.86 -6.35
N LEU A 112 -19.98 1.72 -6.76
CA LEU A 112 -19.58 1.12 -8.05
C LEU A 112 -20.04 -0.34 -8.16
N PHE A 113 -20.06 -1.10 -7.05
CA PHE A 113 -20.63 -2.45 -6.98
C PHE A 113 -22.16 -2.50 -7.14
N LYS A 114 -22.84 -1.35 -7.17
CA LYS A 114 -24.28 -1.20 -7.50
C LYS A 114 -24.51 -0.52 -8.85
N THR A 115 -23.65 0.42 -9.27
CA THR A 115 -23.88 1.29 -10.44
C THR A 115 -23.23 0.80 -11.74
N ILE A 116 -22.13 0.04 -11.67
CA ILE A 116 -21.46 -0.52 -12.87
C ILE A 116 -21.89 -2.00 -13.02
N PRO A 117 -22.66 -2.38 -14.06
CA PRO A 117 -23.19 -3.74 -14.19
C PRO A 117 -22.12 -4.84 -14.24
N GLN A 118 -20.97 -4.56 -14.86
CA GLN A 118 -19.83 -5.47 -14.96
C GLN A 118 -19.24 -5.77 -13.57
N VAL A 119 -18.98 -4.72 -12.78
CA VAL A 119 -18.47 -4.82 -11.40
C VAL A 119 -19.52 -5.45 -10.48
N GLN A 120 -20.80 -5.13 -10.66
CA GLN A 120 -21.89 -5.78 -9.93
C GLN A 120 -21.98 -7.29 -10.22
N ALA A 121 -21.76 -7.71 -11.47
CA ALA A 121 -21.79 -9.12 -11.85
C ALA A 121 -20.54 -9.88 -11.40
N TYR A 122 -19.35 -9.38 -11.74
CA TYR A 122 -18.08 -10.13 -11.69
C TYR A 122 -17.04 -9.57 -10.70
N GLY A 123 -17.25 -8.38 -10.14
CA GLY A 123 -16.24 -7.62 -9.42
C GLY A 123 -15.29 -6.85 -10.34
N PHE A 124 -14.27 -6.22 -9.77
CA PHE A 124 -13.17 -5.58 -10.50
C PHE A 124 -12.14 -6.61 -10.96
N THR A 125 -11.70 -6.50 -12.21
CA THR A 125 -10.49 -7.14 -12.76
C THR A 125 -9.23 -6.33 -12.49
N HIS A 126 -9.37 -5.02 -12.32
CA HIS A 126 -8.34 -4.05 -11.97
C HIS A 126 -8.98 -3.04 -11.02
N PHE A 127 -8.66 -3.08 -9.73
CA PHE A 127 -9.31 -2.19 -8.76
C PHE A 127 -8.78 -0.75 -8.88
N GLU A 128 -7.59 -0.57 -9.43
CA GLU A 128 -7.00 0.71 -9.82
C GLU A 128 -7.89 1.52 -10.78
N GLU A 129 -8.85 0.89 -11.47
CA GLU A 129 -9.86 1.58 -12.27
C GLU A 129 -10.74 2.56 -11.47
N ILE A 130 -10.87 2.42 -10.13
CA ILE A 130 -11.72 3.33 -9.32
C ILE A 130 -11.33 4.81 -9.43
N GLN A 131 -10.07 5.11 -9.76
CA GLN A 131 -9.59 6.48 -10.02
C GLN A 131 -10.28 7.16 -11.22
N LEU A 132 -10.85 6.36 -12.14
CA LEU A 132 -11.59 6.84 -13.32
C LEU A 132 -13.05 7.15 -13.01
N PHE A 133 -13.59 6.60 -11.91
CA PHE A 133 -15.01 6.66 -11.56
C PHE A 133 -15.31 7.49 -10.31
N VAL A 134 -14.35 7.67 -9.40
CA VAL A 134 -14.54 8.36 -8.12
C VAL A 134 -13.67 9.62 -8.03
N ASN A 135 -14.33 10.77 -7.98
CA ASN A 135 -13.67 12.06 -7.75
C ASN A 135 -12.88 12.05 -6.42
N ASN A 136 -11.71 12.66 -6.42
CA ASN A 136 -10.76 12.71 -5.29
C ASN A 136 -10.08 11.36 -4.94
N ILE A 137 -10.27 10.30 -5.74
CA ILE A 137 -9.39 9.13 -5.69
C ILE A 137 -8.30 9.28 -6.75
N SER A 138 -7.06 9.32 -6.29
CA SER A 138 -5.85 9.42 -7.11
C SER A 138 -4.97 8.18 -6.93
N LYS A 139 -3.90 8.10 -7.73
CA LYS A 139 -2.81 7.12 -7.59
C LYS A 139 -2.27 6.96 -6.16
N ASP A 140 -2.32 8.03 -5.36
CA ASP A 140 -1.98 8.11 -3.94
C ASP A 140 -2.82 7.10 -3.14
N ARG A 141 -4.16 7.19 -3.25
CA ARG A 141 -5.10 6.34 -2.51
C ARG A 141 -5.16 4.92 -3.03
N VAL A 142 -4.94 4.69 -4.32
CA VAL A 142 -4.81 3.34 -4.87
C VAL A 142 -3.53 2.68 -4.33
N SER A 143 -2.42 3.42 -4.24
CA SER A 143 -1.17 2.97 -3.62
C SER A 143 -1.33 2.65 -2.14
N ASP A 144 -1.95 3.53 -1.35
CA ASP A 144 -2.25 3.28 0.08
C ASP A 144 -3.05 1.98 0.32
N ILE A 145 -4.13 1.81 -0.45
CA ILE A 145 -5.03 0.66 -0.35
C ILE A 145 -4.28 -0.61 -0.76
N ALA A 146 -3.45 -0.55 -1.81
CA ALA A 146 -2.61 -1.66 -2.22
C ALA A 146 -1.56 -2.02 -1.16
N CYS A 147 -0.83 -1.03 -0.61
CA CYS A 147 0.12 -1.24 0.48
C CYS A 147 -0.53 -1.90 1.69
N ASN A 148 -1.72 -1.46 2.10
CA ASN A 148 -2.44 -2.05 3.23
C ASN A 148 -2.94 -3.48 2.98
N PHE A 149 -3.44 -3.80 1.78
CA PHE A 149 -3.82 -5.17 1.42
C PHE A 149 -2.61 -6.12 1.31
N LEU A 150 -1.50 -5.63 0.76
CA LEU A 150 -0.26 -6.38 0.58
C LEU A 150 0.62 -6.38 1.85
N LYS A 151 0.18 -5.74 2.93
CA LYS A 151 1.02 -5.40 4.09
C LYS A 151 1.70 -6.59 4.76
N SER A 152 1.02 -7.74 4.85
CA SER A 152 1.63 -8.97 5.36
C SER A 152 2.85 -9.39 4.53
N PHE A 153 2.74 -9.42 3.20
CA PHE A 153 3.86 -9.73 2.32
C PHE A 153 4.94 -8.63 2.35
N LEU A 154 4.54 -7.37 2.44
CA LEU A 154 5.48 -6.24 2.50
C LEU A 154 6.27 -6.23 3.82
N VAL A 155 5.71 -6.74 4.92
CA VAL A 155 6.42 -7.02 6.17
C VAL A 155 7.47 -8.10 5.96
N ASP A 156 7.08 -9.28 5.44
CA ASP A 156 8.00 -10.39 5.15
C ASP A 156 9.17 -9.93 4.27
N PHE A 157 8.87 -9.26 3.15
CA PHE A 157 9.86 -8.69 2.22
C PHE A 157 10.74 -7.60 2.85
N THR A 158 10.19 -6.81 3.78
CA THR A 158 10.97 -5.82 4.52
C THR A 158 11.98 -6.51 5.43
N GLN A 159 11.57 -7.56 6.16
CA GLN A 159 12.43 -8.31 7.07
C GLN A 159 13.55 -9.03 6.31
N ASP A 160 13.21 -9.77 5.25
CA ASP A 160 14.17 -10.47 4.38
C ASP A 160 15.27 -9.53 3.84
N GLU A 161 14.88 -8.36 3.33
CA GLU A 161 15.82 -7.39 2.76
C GLU A 161 16.56 -6.57 3.84
N CYS A 162 15.97 -6.36 5.02
CA CYS A 162 16.64 -5.75 6.17
C CYS A 162 17.76 -6.65 6.71
N ASP A 163 17.49 -7.92 6.98
CA ASP A 163 18.49 -8.87 7.47
C ASP A 163 19.65 -9.03 6.47
N LYS A 164 19.32 -9.16 5.17
CA LYS A 164 20.25 -9.30 4.05
C LYS A 164 21.24 -8.15 3.88
N TYR A 165 20.84 -6.90 4.19
CA TYR A 165 21.71 -5.72 4.11
C TYR A 165 22.13 -5.16 5.49
N GLY A 166 21.77 -5.81 6.59
CA GLY A 166 22.09 -5.36 7.95
C GLY A 166 21.38 -4.07 8.37
N ILE A 167 20.15 -3.84 7.90
CA ILE A 167 19.34 -2.67 8.26
C ILE A 167 18.74 -2.90 9.66
N PRO A 168 19.02 -2.02 10.66
CA PRO A 168 18.51 -2.23 12.02
C PRO A 168 16.98 -2.21 12.10
N MET A 169 16.42 -3.31 12.57
CA MET A 169 15.00 -3.46 12.90
C MET A 169 14.78 -3.47 14.43
N LYS A 170 13.52 -3.31 14.84
CA LYS A 170 13.08 -3.50 16.23
C LYS A 170 11.57 -3.77 16.28
N PRO A 171 11.03 -4.37 17.35
CA PRO A 171 9.60 -4.63 17.46
C PRO A 171 8.79 -3.34 17.60
N PHE A 172 7.68 -3.30 16.85
CA PHE A 172 6.61 -2.32 16.98
C PHE A 172 5.32 -3.06 17.34
N ASP A 173 4.72 -2.68 18.47
CA ASP A 173 3.38 -3.14 18.84
C ASP A 173 2.29 -2.41 18.05
N ASN A 174 1.06 -2.92 18.17
CA ASN A 174 -0.16 -2.31 17.62
C ASN A 174 -0.16 -2.14 16.09
N GLN A 175 0.60 -2.94 15.36
CA GLN A 175 0.66 -2.86 13.91
C GLN A 175 -0.58 -3.49 13.29
N SER A 176 -1.26 -2.71 12.45
CA SER A 176 -2.47 -3.14 11.75
C SER A 176 -2.10 -3.83 10.45
N VAL A 177 -2.36 -5.14 10.34
CA VAL A 177 -2.03 -6.00 9.18
C VAL A 177 -3.31 -6.60 8.60
N TYR A 178 -3.48 -6.50 7.28
CA TYR A 178 -4.65 -7.09 6.63
C TYR A 178 -4.53 -8.61 6.44
N ASN A 179 -5.54 -9.35 6.88
CA ASN A 179 -5.61 -10.80 6.79
C ASN A 179 -6.67 -11.22 5.75
N ILE A 180 -6.22 -11.66 4.58
CA ILE A 180 -7.06 -12.10 3.46
C ILE A 180 -8.00 -13.28 3.80
N LYS A 181 -7.69 -14.10 4.80
CA LYS A 181 -8.51 -15.26 5.18
C LYS A 181 -9.74 -14.85 6.01
N THR A 182 -9.67 -13.72 6.70
CA THR A 182 -10.75 -13.19 7.55
C THR A 182 -11.37 -11.89 7.02
N TYR A 183 -10.75 -11.29 6.00
CA TYR A 183 -11.05 -9.98 5.42
C TYR A 183 -11.02 -8.82 6.44
N LYS A 184 -10.17 -8.95 7.47
CA LYS A 184 -10.04 -7.98 8.58
C LYS A 184 -8.59 -7.55 8.76
N GLN A 185 -8.42 -6.39 9.40
CA GLN A 185 -7.14 -6.02 9.99
C GLN A 185 -6.98 -6.71 11.35
N ASN A 186 -5.88 -7.45 11.51
CA ASN A 186 -5.38 -7.95 12.79
C ASN A 186 -4.50 -6.88 13.46
N ILE A 187 -4.33 -6.97 14.77
CA ILE A 187 -3.33 -6.20 15.51
C ILE A 187 -2.20 -7.15 15.93
N GLU A 188 -0.99 -6.86 15.48
CA GLU A 188 0.17 -7.73 15.59
C GLU A 188 1.40 -6.92 16.05
N THR A 189 2.40 -7.60 16.63
CA THR A 189 3.70 -7.01 17.00
C THR A 189 4.73 -7.47 15.98
N ILE A 190 5.44 -6.54 15.35
CA ILE A 190 6.22 -6.79 14.13
C ILE A 190 7.58 -6.10 14.22
N GLU A 191 8.66 -6.80 13.87
CA GLU A 191 9.97 -6.17 13.74
C GLU A 191 10.10 -5.47 12.38
N LEU A 192 10.42 -4.18 12.39
CA LEU A 192 10.56 -3.36 11.19
C LEU A 192 11.73 -2.36 11.33
N PRO A 193 12.33 -1.91 10.21
CA PRO A 193 13.22 -0.75 10.21
C PRO A 193 12.43 0.50 10.61
N TYR A 194 13.13 1.53 11.09
CA TYR A 194 12.49 2.67 11.74
C TYR A 194 13.10 4.01 11.38
N ASN A 195 12.28 5.07 11.39
CA ASN A 195 12.78 6.43 11.48
C ASN A 195 13.34 6.65 12.91
N PRO A 196 14.62 7.02 13.06
CA PRO A 196 15.29 7.16 14.35
C PRO A 196 14.91 8.44 15.12
N GLU A 197 14.42 9.47 14.43
CA GLU A 197 14.02 10.75 15.03
C GLU A 197 12.56 10.72 15.51
N THR A 198 11.66 10.16 14.69
CA THR A 198 10.21 10.09 15.00
C THR A 198 9.78 8.80 15.68
N ASN A 199 10.67 7.80 15.75
CA ASN A 199 10.39 6.46 16.25
C ASN A 199 9.17 5.77 15.58
N THR A 200 9.01 5.96 14.26
CA THR A 200 7.95 5.32 13.46
C THR A 200 8.49 4.13 12.65
N PRO A 201 7.70 3.06 12.45
CA PRO A 201 8.06 1.95 11.56
C PRO A 201 8.12 2.41 10.10
N ILE A 202 8.89 1.68 9.30
CA ILE A 202 9.04 1.85 7.86
C ILE A 202 8.82 0.49 7.18
N ILE A 203 8.15 0.49 6.03
CA ILE A 203 7.95 -0.67 5.16
C ILE A 203 8.68 -0.41 3.84
N LEU A 204 9.48 -1.37 3.38
CA LEU A 204 10.23 -1.31 2.14
C LEU A 204 9.37 -1.80 0.98
N ILE A 205 9.27 -1.01 -0.10
CA ILE A 205 8.43 -1.34 -1.27
C ILE A 205 9.32 -1.77 -2.45
N PRO A 206 9.06 -2.93 -3.08
CA PRO A 206 9.82 -3.40 -4.25
C PRO A 206 9.81 -2.39 -5.41
N LYS A 207 10.99 -2.02 -5.94
CA LYS A 207 11.14 -1.10 -7.09
C LYS A 207 10.28 -1.50 -8.28
N ARG A 208 10.13 -2.81 -8.52
CA ARG A 208 9.37 -3.39 -9.63
C ARG A 208 7.85 -3.11 -9.59
N TRP A 209 7.31 -2.62 -8.48
CA TRP A 209 5.90 -2.24 -8.34
C TRP A 209 5.69 -0.71 -8.28
N LEU A 210 6.76 0.08 -8.38
CA LEU A 210 6.70 1.54 -8.24
C LEU A 210 6.70 2.23 -9.61
N ARG A 211 5.79 3.19 -9.82
CA ARG A 211 5.92 4.16 -10.92
C ARG A 211 5.47 5.56 -10.52
N TYR A 212 6.03 6.57 -11.19
CA TYR A 212 5.72 7.99 -10.96
C TYR A 212 4.26 8.36 -11.27
N SER A 213 3.57 7.64 -12.16
CA SER A 213 2.22 8.04 -12.62
C SER A 213 1.32 6.89 -13.06
N PHE A 214 0.02 7.08 -12.81
CA PHE A 214 -1.16 6.41 -13.36
C PHE A 214 -1.29 6.46 -14.89
N THR A 215 -0.22 6.20 -15.66
CA THR A 215 -0.28 6.14 -17.13
C THR A 215 -1.01 4.88 -17.59
N LEU A 216 -2.34 4.96 -17.66
CA LEU A 216 -3.16 4.16 -18.56
C LEU A 216 -3.04 4.80 -19.96
N ASP A 217 -1.88 4.58 -20.62
CA ASP A 217 -1.76 4.87 -22.04
C ASP A 217 -2.81 4.03 -22.78
N LYS A 218 -3.56 4.68 -23.67
CA LYS A 218 -4.83 4.15 -24.20
C LYS A 218 -4.67 2.79 -24.87
N LEU A 219 -5.53 1.85 -24.45
CA LEU A 219 -5.97 0.72 -25.26
C LEU A 219 -6.81 1.22 -26.46
#